data_AF-A0A6B7PXF0-F1
#
_entry.id   AF-A0A6B7PXF0-F1
#
_cell.length_a   1.000
_cell.length_b   1.000
_cell.length_c   1.000
_cell.angle_alpha   90.00
_cell.angle_beta   90.00
_cell.angle_gamma   90.00
#
_symmetry.space_group_name_H-M   'P 1'
#
loop_
_entity.id
_entity.type
_entity.pdbx_description
1 polymer ?
#
loop_
_entity_poly.entity_id
_entity_poly.type
_entity_poly.pdbx_seq_one_letter_code
_entity_poly.pdbx_strand_id
1 'polypeptide(L)'
;MSTRTPVAKLGKTVIAATIELKVGRSAYQIDVPAGTTCCFLVGGSNGGRWVVEDLSFLNPNSSVYHDADHYGIPIPESNVMENAGRT
;
A
#
# COMPACT_ATOMS: atom_id res chain seq x y z
N MET A 1 14.04 6.84 -16.70
CA MET A 1 12.90 7.45 -15.97
C MET A 1 11.90 6.35 -15.72
N SER A 2 11.73 5.90 -14.46
CA SER A 2 10.71 4.89 -14.12
C SER A 2 9.37 5.59 -13.99
N THR A 3 8.46 5.35 -14.93
CA THR A 3 7.12 5.94 -14.87
C THR A 3 6.34 5.24 -13.77
N ARG A 4 6.07 5.94 -12.65
CA ARG A 4 5.27 5.41 -11.54
C ARG A 4 3.95 4.87 -12.08
N THR A 5 3.60 3.64 -11.70
CA THR A 5 2.38 2.98 -12.15
C THR A 5 1.18 3.91 -11.89
N PRO A 6 0.32 4.15 -12.90
CA PRO A 6 -0.80 5.06 -12.74
C PRO A 6 -1.75 4.58 -11.64
N VAL A 7 -2.09 5.50 -10.74
CA VAL A 7 -3.13 5.30 -9.73
C VAL A 7 -4.48 5.43 -10.41
N ALA A 8 -5.33 4.39 -10.33
CA ALA A 8 -6.69 4.48 -10.90
C ALA A 8 -7.80 4.59 -9.87
N LYS A 9 -7.54 4.18 -8.62
CA LYS A 9 -8.55 4.22 -7.56
C LYS A 9 -7.90 4.62 -6.24
N LEU A 10 -8.69 5.25 -5.38
CA LEU A 10 -8.31 5.61 -4.03
C LEU A 10 -9.27 4.91 -3.05
N GLY A 11 -8.77 4.59 -1.86
CA GLY A 11 -9.51 3.89 -0.84
C GLY A 11 -8.91 4.12 0.53
N LYS A 12 -9.53 3.50 1.54
CA LYS A 12 -9.00 3.46 2.89
C LYS A 12 -9.10 2.06 3.46
N THR A 13 -8.18 1.72 4.36
CA THR A 13 -8.25 0.47 5.11
C THR A 13 -9.49 0.45 6.00
N VAL A 14 -10.24 -0.66 6.00
CA VAL A 14 -11.47 -0.80 6.80
C VAL A 14 -11.14 -1.15 8.24
N ILE A 15 -10.21 -2.08 8.42
CA ILE A 15 -9.72 -2.53 9.71
C ILE A 15 -8.18 -2.47 9.74
N ALA A 16 -7.61 -2.46 10.94
CA ALA A 16 -6.17 -2.58 11.11
C ALA A 16 -5.70 -3.95 10.59
N ALA A 17 -4.57 -3.97 9.89
CA ALA A 17 -4.01 -5.18 9.32
C ALA A 17 -2.51 -5.26 9.54
N THR A 18 -2.05 -6.40 10.01
CA THR A 18 -0.62 -6.71 10.10
C THR A 18 -0.18 -7.36 8.79
N ILE A 19 0.74 -6.71 8.08
CA ILE A 19 1.29 -7.18 6.81
C ILE A 19 2.77 -7.54 6.99
N GLU A 20 3.16 -8.70 6.50
CA GLU A 20 4.56 -9.08 6.40
C GLU A 20 5.15 -8.55 5.10
N LEU A 21 6.12 -7.63 5.20
CA LEU A 21 6.95 -7.18 4.10
C LEU A 21 8.33 -7.81 4.16
N LYS A 22 8.81 -8.32 3.02
CA LYS A 22 10.16 -8.84 2.89
C LYS A 22 11.05 -7.82 2.19
N VAL A 23 11.96 -7.22 2.94
CA VAL A 23 12.95 -6.28 2.40
C VAL A 23 14.30 -6.99 2.37
N GLY A 24 14.77 -7.33 1.17
CA GLY A 24 15.97 -8.15 0.98
C GLY A 24 15.80 -9.55 1.57
N ARG A 25 16.61 -9.88 2.59
CA ARG A 25 16.57 -11.19 3.29
C ARG A 25 15.77 -11.16 4.59
N SER A 26 15.25 -10.01 4.98
CA SER A 26 14.58 -9.79 6.26
C SER A 26 13.07 -9.65 6.06
N ALA A 27 12.29 -10.27 6.95
CA ALA A 27 10.85 -10.11 7.03
C ALA A 27 10.50 -9.13 8.17
N TYR A 28 9.63 -8.16 7.87
CA TYR A 28 9.16 -7.13 8.79
C TYR A 28 7.65 -7.21 8.88
N GLN A 29 7.13 -7.27 10.11
CA GLN A 29 5.70 -7.13 10.35
C GLN A 29 5.35 -5.65 10.52
N ILE A 30 4.34 -5.21 9.79
CA ILE A 30 3.89 -3.83 9.75
C ILE A 30 2.43 -3.78 10.11
N ASP A 31 2.12 -3.05 11.16
CA ASP A 31 0.74 -2.78 11.54
C ASP A 31 0.23 -1.56 10.79
N VAL A 32 -0.62 -1.80 9.79
CA VAL A 32 -1.33 -0.76 9.07
C VAL A 32 -2.60 -0.44 9.86
N PRO A 33 -2.78 0.79 10.36
CA PRO A 33 -3.97 1.14 11.12
C PRO A 33 -5.23 1.14 10.23
N ALA A 34 -6.41 1.11 10.86
CA ALA A 34 -7.67 1.33 10.17
C ALA A 34 -7.78 2.79 9.71
N GLY A 35 -8.40 3.03 8.56
CA GLY A 35 -8.60 4.38 8.00
C GLY A 35 -7.37 4.95 7.28
N THR A 36 -6.30 4.17 7.12
CA THR A 36 -5.11 4.56 6.35
C THR A 36 -5.43 4.68 4.87
N THR A 37 -4.93 5.74 4.23
CA THR A 37 -5.15 5.99 2.81
C THR A 37 -4.39 4.99 1.95
N CYS A 38 -5.09 4.37 1.01
CA CYS A 38 -4.54 3.43 0.05
C CYS A 38 -4.95 3.77 -1.38
N CYS A 39 -4.15 3.33 -2.35
CA CYS A 39 -4.36 3.57 -3.76
C CYS A 39 -4.22 2.27 -4.56
N PHE A 40 -4.98 2.17 -5.65
CA PHE A 40 -4.92 1.05 -6.57
C PHE A 40 -3.97 1.40 -7.71
N LEU A 41 -2.85 0.69 -7.77
CA LEU A 41 -1.89 0.79 -8.87
C LEU A 41 -2.35 -0.11 -10.02
N VAL A 42 -2.64 0.50 -11.16
CA VAL A 42 -3.06 -0.23 -12.37
C VAL A 42 -1.85 -0.68 -13.16
N GLY A 43 -1.63 -1.99 -13.15
CA GLY A 43 -0.50 -2.62 -13.82
C GLY A 43 0.20 -3.64 -12.92
N GLY A 44 0.94 -4.55 -13.54
CA GLY A 44 1.54 -5.73 -12.91
C GLY A 44 0.91 -7.04 -13.42
N SER A 45 1.48 -8.18 -13.03
CA SER A 45 1.13 -9.50 -13.59
C SER A 45 -0.34 -9.92 -13.41
N ASN A 46 -1.11 -9.26 -12.52
CA ASN A 46 -2.49 -9.64 -12.19
C ASN A 46 -3.52 -8.50 -12.40
N GLY A 47 -3.23 -7.49 -13.24
CA GLY A 47 -4.21 -6.43 -13.56
C GLY A 47 -4.30 -5.28 -12.54
N GLY A 48 -3.46 -5.30 -11.50
CA GLY A 48 -3.30 -4.21 -10.54
C GLY A 48 -3.21 -4.72 -9.10
N ARG A 49 -2.92 -3.82 -8.16
CA ARG A 49 -2.91 -4.13 -6.72
C ARG A 49 -3.24 -2.90 -5.88
N TRP A 50 -3.90 -3.12 -4.76
CA TRP A 50 -4.05 -2.10 -3.73
C TRP A 50 -2.78 -2.01 -2.90
N VAL A 51 -2.32 -0.78 -2.70
CA VAL A 51 -1.20 -0.48 -1.82
C VAL A 51 -1.51 0.66 -0.89
N VAL A 52 -0.90 0.65 0.28
CA VAL A 52 -0.94 1.79 1.20
C VAL A 52 -0.13 2.94 0.60
N GLU A 53 -0.74 4.12 0.56
CA GLU A 53 -0.11 5.37 0.10
C GLU A 53 0.39 6.20 1.29
N ASP A 54 -0.38 6.23 2.37
CA ASP A 54 -0.02 6.96 3.58
C ASP A 54 0.94 6.12 4.44
N LEU A 55 2.22 6.46 4.44
CA LEU A 55 3.27 5.79 5.20
C LEU A 55 3.64 6.54 6.49
N SER A 56 2.82 7.50 6.93
CA SER A 56 3.11 8.35 8.11
C SER A 56 3.27 7.57 9.42
N PHE A 57 2.74 6.35 9.49
CA PHE A 57 2.89 5.45 10.64
C PHE A 57 4.22 4.67 10.64
N LEU A 58 5.00 4.71 9.56
CA LEU A 58 6.32 4.11 9.48
C LEU A 58 7.43 5.10 9.80
N ASN A 59 8.57 4.58 10.28
CA ASN A 59 9.76 5.39 10.48
C ASN A 59 10.41 5.71 9.11
N PRO A 60 10.56 6.99 8.71
CA PRO A 60 11.10 7.38 7.41
C PRO A 60 12.56 6.96 7.20
N ASN A 61 13.31 6.67 8.27
CA ASN A 61 14.71 6.20 8.20
C ASN A 61 14.82 4.67 8.09
N SER A 62 13.71 3.94 8.06
CA SER A 62 13.71 2.48 7.97
C SER A 62 13.81 2.00 6.52
N SER A 63 14.50 0.88 6.28
CA SER A 63 14.53 0.23 4.96
C SER A 63 13.13 -0.18 4.50
N VAL A 64 12.23 -0.46 5.44
CA VAL A 64 10.82 -0.76 5.18
C VAL A 64 10.10 0.44 4.57
N TYR A 65 10.33 1.66 5.11
CA TYR A 65 9.75 2.88 4.55
C TYR A 65 10.21 3.10 3.11
N HIS A 66 11.50 2.94 2.82
CA HIS A 66 12.01 3.12 1.45
C HIS A 66 11.44 2.09 0.46
N ASP A 67 11.28 0.84 0.89
CA ASP A 67 10.66 -0.21 0.07
C ASP A 67 9.17 0.07 -0.16
N ALA A 68 8.46 0.44 0.90
CA ALA A 68 7.04 0.81 0.86
C ALA A 68 6.79 2.09 0.06
N ASP A 69 7.66 3.08 0.10
CA ASP A 69 7.56 4.31 -0.71
C ASP A 69 7.73 4.00 -2.20
N HIS A 70 8.63 3.06 -2.53
CA HIS A 70 8.91 2.67 -3.90
C HIS A 70 7.84 1.74 -4.49
N TYR A 71 7.39 0.75 -3.72
CA TYR A 71 6.53 -0.34 -4.20
C TYR A 71 5.10 -0.29 -3.65
N GLY A 72 4.87 0.47 -2.57
CA GLY A 72 3.64 0.44 -1.79
C GLY A 72 3.54 -0.80 -0.90
N ILE A 73 2.86 -0.69 0.24
CA ILE A 73 2.56 -1.85 1.11
C ILE A 73 1.33 -2.56 0.53
N PRO A 74 1.44 -3.82 0.08
CA PRO A 74 0.31 -4.53 -0.50
C PRO A 74 -0.74 -4.75 0.58
N ILE A 75 -1.99 -4.38 0.26
CA ILE A 75 -3.12 -4.60 1.16
C ILE A 75 -4.19 -5.40 0.40
N PRO A 76 -4.83 -6.39 1.05
CA PRO A 76 -5.88 -7.16 0.40
C PRO A 76 -7.07 -6.27 0.09
N GLU A 77 -7.66 -6.42 -1.10
CA GLU A 77 -8.82 -5.64 -1.52
C GLU A 77 -10.02 -5.79 -0.58
N SER A 78 -10.15 -6.94 0.08
CA SER A 78 -11.18 -7.19 1.09
C SER A 78 -11.06 -6.30 2.32
N ASN A 79 -9.89 -5.73 2.58
CA ASN A 79 -9.65 -4.76 3.65
C ASN A 79 -9.58 -3.32 3.13
N VAL A 80 -10.02 -3.07 1.88
CA VAL A 80 -10.08 -1.72 1.33
C VAL A 80 -11.53 -1.34 1.08
N MET A 81 -11.94 -0.23 1.67
CA MET A 81 -13.14 0.47 1.22
C MET A 81 -12.70 1.45 0.13
N GLU A 82 -12.97 1.07 -1.12
CA GLU A 82 -12.79 1.96 -2.27
C GLU A 82 -13.63 3.23 -2.03
N ASN A 83 -12.97 4.38 -2.09
CA ASN A 83 -13.68 5.63 -2.00
C ASN A 83 -14.36 5.83 -3.36
N ALA A 84 -15.67 5.55 -3.42
CA ALA A 84 -16.50 5.75 -4.60
C ALA A 84 -16.68 7.26 -4.87
N GLY A 85 -15.58 7.94 -5.19
CA GLY A 85 -15.55 9.30 -5.70
C GLY A 85 -16.02 9.29 -7.15
N ARG A 86 -17.35 9.21 -7.32
CA ARG A 86 -18.18 9.81 -8.37
C ARG A 86 -17.62 9.82 -9.81
N THR A 87 -18.21 8.93 -10.64
CA THR A 87 -18.47 9.04 -12.11
C THR A 87 -17.33 9.42 -13.04
#